data_AF-A0A668A222-F1
#
_entry.id   AF-A0A668A222-F1
#
_cell.length_a   1.000
_cell.length_b   1.000
_cell.length_c   1.000
_cell.angle_alpha   90.00
_cell.angle_beta   90.00
_cell.angle_gamma   90.00
#
_symmetry.space_group_name_H-M   'P 1'
#
loop_
_entity.id
_entity.type
_entity.pdbx_description
1 polymer ?
#
loop_
_entity_poly.entity_id
_entity_poly.type
_entity_poly.pdbx_seq_one_letter_code
_entity_poly.pdbx_strand_id
1 'polypeptide(L)'
;MQNTPLSLQVFIGTADERPLKPHAFYQVHRITGKTVTTPSMERMINGTKVLEIPLEPKNHMRAVIDCAGILKLRNAALKKTLFVSLQVASHPIECSQRSAQELPAVERQDLERCSVLGGQQMVLTGQNFTLDSKVIFSEKTRGEEDKEEALFLSVFCIVIVPDYAKSNSNSV
;
A
#
# COMPACT_ATOMS: atom_id res chain seq x y z
N MET A 1 -18.67 38.32 -17.16
CA MET A 1 -18.93 36.95 -17.63
C MET A 1 -19.53 36.20 -16.46
N GLN A 2 -20.74 35.65 -16.58
CA GLN A 2 -21.31 34.82 -15.52
C GLN A 2 -20.60 33.47 -15.56
N ASN A 3 -19.99 33.07 -14.45
CA ASN A 3 -19.48 31.71 -14.30
C ASN A 3 -20.69 30.79 -14.21
N THR A 4 -20.88 29.93 -15.21
CA THR A 4 -21.92 28.91 -15.22
C THR A 4 -21.40 27.62 -14.58
N PRO A 5 -22.26 26.79 -13.99
CA PRO A 5 -21.87 25.47 -13.51
C PRO A 5 -21.26 24.61 -14.63
N LEU A 6 -20.27 23.79 -14.27
CA LEU A 6 -19.62 22.84 -15.17
C LEU A 6 -19.75 21.41 -14.63
N SER A 7 -19.47 20.42 -15.48
CA SER A 7 -19.37 19.02 -15.06
C SER A 7 -17.91 18.57 -15.16
N LEU A 8 -17.35 18.17 -14.02
CA LEU A 8 -16.05 17.50 -13.97
C LEU A 8 -16.25 16.02 -14.33
N GLN A 9 -15.55 15.56 -15.35
CA GLN A 9 -15.56 14.16 -15.78
C GLN A 9 -14.29 13.44 -15.29
N VAL A 10 -14.48 12.32 -14.59
CA VAL A 10 -13.40 11.49 -14.04
C VAL A 10 -13.48 10.10 -14.65
N PHE A 11 -12.36 9.58 -15.16
CA PHE A 11 -12.22 8.21 -15.65
C PHE A 11 -10.85 7.66 -15.27
N ILE A 12 -10.67 6.34 -15.35
CA ILE A 12 -9.39 5.69 -15.08
C ILE A 12 -8.60 5.55 -16.39
N GLY A 13 -7.45 6.20 -16.45
CA GLY A 13 -6.57 6.20 -17.61
C GLY A 13 -5.31 5.34 -17.42
N THR A 14 -4.57 5.15 -18.51
CA THR A 14 -3.22 4.57 -18.52
C THR A 14 -2.21 5.51 -17.85
N ALA A 15 -1.28 4.99 -17.06
CA ALA A 15 -0.25 5.80 -16.39
C ALA A 15 0.88 6.25 -17.33
N ASP A 16 1.36 5.35 -18.20
CA ASP A 16 2.62 5.55 -18.93
C ASP A 16 2.44 5.79 -20.44
N GLU A 17 1.22 5.68 -20.95
CA GLU A 17 0.95 5.91 -22.38
C GLU A 17 0.63 7.37 -22.68
N ARG A 18 1.30 7.93 -23.71
CA ARG A 18 0.89 9.18 -24.38
C ARG A 18 0.44 8.87 -25.81
N PRO A 19 -0.74 9.32 -26.26
CA PRO A 19 -1.76 10.07 -25.51
C PRO A 19 -2.45 9.22 -24.42
N LEU A 20 -2.98 9.89 -23.39
CA LEU A 20 -3.72 9.25 -22.30
C LEU A 20 -4.95 8.52 -22.88
N LYS A 21 -5.12 7.24 -22.51
CA LYS A 21 -6.27 6.43 -22.92
C LYS A 21 -6.98 5.85 -21.70
N PRO A 22 -8.28 5.54 -21.81
CA PRO A 22 -8.96 4.74 -20.79
C PRO A 22 -8.24 3.41 -20.54
N HIS A 23 -8.12 3.02 -19.27
CA HIS A 23 -7.45 1.78 -18.89
C HIS A 23 -8.31 0.55 -19.25
N ALA A 24 -7.73 -0.44 -19.94
CA ALA A 24 -8.50 -1.60 -20.42
C ALA A 24 -9.03 -2.52 -19.29
N PHE A 25 -8.30 -2.58 -18.18
CA PHE A 25 -8.60 -3.44 -17.02
C PHE A 25 -9.14 -2.70 -15.79
N TYR A 26 -9.22 -1.36 -15.82
CA TYR A 26 -9.67 -0.58 -14.67
C TYR A 26 -10.69 0.45 -15.11
N GLN A 27 -11.77 0.58 -14.33
CA GLN A 27 -12.82 1.58 -14.56
C GLN A 27 -13.07 2.37 -13.29
N VAL A 28 -13.57 3.59 -13.45
CA VAL A 28 -14.09 4.34 -12.30
C VAL A 28 -15.34 3.65 -11.79
N HIS A 29 -15.57 3.67 -10.49
CA HIS A 29 -16.80 3.17 -9.90
C HIS A 29 -17.36 4.20 -8.95
N ARG A 30 -18.65 4.52 -9.07
CA ARG A 30 -19.30 5.43 -8.14
C ARG A 30 -19.44 4.80 -6.76
N ILE A 31 -18.84 5.41 -5.75
CA ILE A 31 -19.00 5.05 -4.35
C ILE A 31 -20.20 5.81 -3.79
N THR A 32 -21.01 5.11 -2.97
CA THR A 32 -22.11 5.70 -2.20
C THR A 32 -21.99 5.30 -0.74
N GLY A 33 -22.42 6.17 0.17
CA GLY A 33 -22.47 5.85 1.58
C GLY A 33 -22.65 7.10 2.44
N LYS A 34 -22.80 6.91 3.75
CA LYS A 34 -22.98 8.02 4.71
C LYS A 34 -21.77 8.96 4.77
N THR A 35 -20.58 8.45 4.43
CA THR A 35 -19.32 9.21 4.42
C THR A 35 -19.04 9.88 3.08
N VAL A 36 -19.84 9.62 2.05
CA VAL A 36 -19.69 10.22 0.72
C VAL A 36 -20.60 11.43 0.64
N THR A 37 -20.00 12.61 0.53
CA THR A 37 -20.70 13.89 0.55
C THR A 37 -20.82 14.51 -0.84
N THR A 38 -19.94 14.16 -1.77
CA THR A 38 -19.93 14.76 -3.10
C THR A 38 -21.01 14.12 -3.98
N PRO A 39 -21.97 14.91 -4.51
CA PRO A 39 -22.94 14.40 -5.46
C PRO A 39 -22.21 13.98 -6.75
N SER A 40 -22.55 12.80 -7.26
CA SER A 40 -21.93 12.28 -8.47
C SER A 40 -22.85 11.33 -9.22
N MET A 41 -22.57 11.16 -10.49
CA MET A 41 -23.32 10.28 -11.39
C MET A 41 -22.38 9.47 -12.25
N GLU A 42 -22.60 8.16 -12.31
CA GLU A 42 -21.86 7.27 -13.22
C GLU A 42 -22.55 7.25 -14.58
N ARG A 43 -21.78 7.39 -15.66
CA ARG A 43 -22.26 7.32 -17.05
C ARG A 43 -21.32 6.50 -17.91
N MET A 44 -21.85 6.01 -19.03
CA MET A 44 -21.04 5.42 -20.09
C MET A 44 -20.94 6.43 -21.23
N ILE A 45 -19.71 6.90 -21.53
CA ILE A 45 -19.44 7.82 -22.64
C ILE A 45 -18.48 7.12 -23.59
N ASN A 46 -18.92 6.88 -24.83
CA ASN A 46 -18.11 6.21 -25.86
C ASN A 46 -17.47 4.90 -25.38
N GLY A 47 -18.21 4.12 -24.55
CA GLY A 47 -17.73 2.86 -23.99
C GLY A 47 -16.74 2.99 -22.83
N THR A 48 -16.40 4.20 -22.40
CA THR A 48 -15.65 4.48 -21.17
C THR A 48 -16.61 4.83 -20.06
N LYS A 49 -16.44 4.19 -18.90
CA LYS A 49 -17.18 4.56 -17.70
C LYS A 49 -16.59 5.86 -17.14
N VAL A 50 -17.44 6.86 -16.94
CA VAL A 50 -17.09 8.21 -16.48
C VAL A 50 -17.94 8.56 -15.27
N LEU A 51 -17.31 9.15 -14.26
CA LEU A 51 -17.98 9.75 -13.11
C LEU A 51 -18.10 11.26 -13.34
N GLU A 52 -19.32 11.78 -13.33
CA GLU A 52 -19.61 13.20 -13.44
C GLU A 52 -19.84 13.80 -12.05
N ILE A 53 -19.15 14.92 -11.78
CA ILE A 53 -19.24 15.68 -10.53
C ILE A 53 -19.56 17.14 -10.88
N PRO A 54 -20.62 17.74 -10.32
CA PRO A 54 -20.96 19.13 -10.59
C PRO A 54 -19.93 20.07 -9.95
N LEU A 55 -19.43 21.01 -10.75
CA LEU A 55 -18.63 22.14 -10.30
C LEU A 55 -19.50 23.39 -10.31
N GLU A 56 -19.64 24.00 -9.13
CA GLU A 56 -20.42 25.22 -8.98
C GLU A 56 -19.53 26.43 -8.71
N PRO A 57 -19.86 27.61 -9.30
CA PRO A 57 -19.13 28.85 -9.05
C PRO A 57 -19.09 29.23 -7.56
N LYS A 58 -20.17 28.94 -6.81
CA LYS A 58 -20.28 29.19 -5.37
C LYS A 58 -19.22 28.45 -4.54
N ASN A 59 -18.68 27.36 -5.07
CA ASN A 59 -17.63 26.55 -4.46
C ASN A 59 -16.26 26.80 -5.12
N HIS A 60 -16.08 27.95 -5.78
CA HIS A 60 -14.85 28.31 -6.49
C HIS A 60 -14.42 27.27 -7.55
N MET A 61 -15.39 26.62 -8.21
CA MET A 61 -15.14 25.54 -9.17
C MET A 61 -14.28 24.40 -8.58
N ARG A 62 -14.36 24.18 -7.26
CA ARG A 62 -13.64 23.13 -6.53
C ARG A 62 -14.58 22.01 -6.14
N ALA A 63 -14.12 20.77 -6.30
CA ALA A 63 -14.77 19.58 -5.78
C ALA A 63 -13.77 18.75 -4.97
N VAL A 64 -14.27 18.03 -3.97
CA VAL A 64 -13.55 16.93 -3.31
C VAL A 64 -14.00 15.64 -4.00
N ILE A 65 -13.08 14.74 -4.31
CA ILE A 65 -13.42 13.46 -4.97
C ILE A 65 -13.40 12.36 -3.91
N ASP A 66 -14.49 12.25 -3.15
CA ASP A 66 -14.74 11.20 -2.15
C ASP A 66 -15.65 10.07 -2.67
N CYS A 67 -16.14 10.21 -3.91
CA CYS A 67 -17.13 9.34 -4.53
C CYS A 67 -16.58 8.45 -5.66
N ALA A 68 -15.26 8.44 -5.90
CA ALA A 68 -14.63 7.68 -6.97
C ALA A 68 -13.82 6.49 -6.43
N GLY A 69 -14.20 5.28 -6.86
CA GLY A 69 -13.44 4.04 -6.66
C GLY A 69 -12.80 3.55 -7.95
N ILE A 70 -11.85 2.62 -7.82
CA ILE A 70 -11.20 1.95 -8.95
C ILE A 70 -11.68 0.49 -8.97
N LEU A 71 -12.39 0.11 -10.03
CA LEU A 71 -12.90 -1.24 -10.25
C LEU A 71 -12.00 -2.01 -11.21
N LYS A 72 -11.42 -3.11 -10.75
CA LYS A 72 -10.66 -4.05 -11.59
C LYS A 72 -11.62 -4.97 -12.37
N LEU A 73 -11.46 -5.01 -13.68
CA LEU A 73 -12.19 -5.91 -14.56
C LEU A 73 -11.44 -7.22 -14.72
N ARG A 74 -12.17 -8.35 -14.77
CA ARG A 74 -11.58 -9.67 -15.04
C ARG A 74 -11.13 -9.81 -16.50
N ASN A 75 -11.86 -9.18 -17.41
CA ASN A 75 -11.59 -9.21 -18.85
C ASN A 75 -11.35 -7.78 -19.34
N ALA A 76 -10.31 -7.59 -20.15
CA ALA A 76 -10.06 -6.30 -20.79
C ALA A 76 -11.17 -5.97 -21.79
N ALA A 77 -11.70 -4.76 -21.70
CA ALA A 77 -12.46 -4.17 -22.79
C ALA A 77 -11.50 -3.30 -23.61
N LEU A 78 -10.99 -3.82 -24.73
CA LEU A 78 -10.24 -3.00 -25.69
C LEU A 78 -11.22 -2.07 -26.40
N LYS A 79 -11.32 -0.82 -25.93
CA LYS A 79 -12.08 0.23 -26.63
C LYS A 79 -11.24 1.50 -26.69
N LYS A 80 -10.93 1.92 -27.92
CA LYS A 80 -10.26 3.20 -28.19
C LYS A 80 -11.30 4.30 -28.14
N THR A 81 -11.11 5.24 -27.23
CA THR A 81 -11.98 6.40 -27.11
C THR A 81 -11.12 7.65 -27.08
N LEU A 82 -11.41 8.59 -27.99
CA LEU A 82 -10.74 9.89 -28.07
C LEU A 82 -11.59 10.91 -27.30
N PHE A 83 -10.98 11.57 -26.32
CA PHE A 83 -11.56 12.74 -25.65
C PHE A 83 -10.78 13.98 -26.11
N VAL A 84 -11.50 15.03 -26.50
CA VAL A 84 -10.91 16.36 -26.78
C VAL A 84 -11.54 17.34 -25.81
N SER A 85 -10.85 17.59 -24.70
CA SER A 85 -11.25 18.55 -23.67
C SER A 85 -10.03 19.03 -22.88
N LEU A 86 -10.19 20.05 -22.04
CA LEU A 86 -9.16 20.37 -21.04
C LEU A 86 -9.02 19.19 -20.09
N GLN A 87 -7.87 18.52 -20.12
CA GLN A 87 -7.61 17.32 -19.34
C GLN A 87 -6.38 17.52 -18.45
N VAL A 88 -6.47 16.98 -17.23
CA VAL A 88 -5.37 16.87 -16.29
C VAL A 88 -5.32 15.43 -15.79
N ALA A 89 -4.12 14.86 -15.70
CA ALA A 89 -3.91 13.54 -15.11
C ALA A 89 -3.30 13.70 -13.72
N SER A 90 -3.70 12.84 -12.77
CA SER A 90 -3.02 12.73 -11.48
C SER A 90 -1.66 12.04 -11.65
N HIS A 91 -0.92 11.93 -10.54
CA HIS A 91 0.18 10.96 -10.47
C HIS A 91 -0.36 9.53 -10.65
N PRO A 92 0.46 8.59 -11.16
CA PRO A 92 0.11 7.18 -11.23
C PRO A 92 -0.33 6.61 -9.87
N ILE A 93 -1.33 5.72 -9.89
CA ILE A 93 -1.84 5.02 -8.71
C ILE A 93 -1.54 3.53 -8.87
N GLU A 94 -0.76 2.98 -7.93
CA GLU A 94 -0.48 1.55 -7.88
C GLU A 94 -1.72 0.77 -7.43
N CYS A 95 -2.27 -0.03 -8.35
CA CYS A 95 -3.53 -0.76 -8.18
C CYS A 95 -3.33 -2.28 -7.96
N SER A 96 -2.09 -2.74 -7.77
CA SER A 96 -1.85 -4.08 -7.25
C SER A 96 -2.45 -4.19 -5.86
N GLN A 97 -2.99 -5.38 -5.54
CA GLN A 97 -3.21 -5.71 -4.15
C GLN A 97 -1.83 -5.65 -3.50
N ARG A 98 -1.59 -4.62 -2.67
CA ARG A 98 -0.48 -4.68 -1.75
C ARG A 98 -0.77 -5.92 -0.91
N SER A 99 -0.06 -7.03 -1.15
CA SER A 99 0.25 -7.90 -0.02
C SER A 99 0.80 -6.92 0.99
N ALA A 100 0.14 -6.71 2.12
CA ALA A 100 0.86 -6.22 3.27
C ALA A 100 2.10 -7.12 3.27
N GLN A 101 3.29 -6.58 3.01
CA GLN A 101 4.51 -7.36 3.05
C GLN A 101 4.41 -8.10 4.37
N GLU A 102 4.11 -9.40 4.30
CA GLU A 102 3.51 -10.07 5.44
C GLU A 102 4.55 -9.93 6.55
N LEU A 103 4.17 -9.30 7.65
CA LEU A 103 5.17 -8.92 8.65
C LEU A 103 5.89 -10.20 9.09
N PRO A 104 7.23 -10.17 9.26
CA PRO A 104 7.96 -11.34 9.68
C PRO A 104 7.38 -11.83 11.01
N ALA A 105 6.97 -13.10 11.04
CA ALA A 105 6.30 -13.71 12.18
C ALA A 105 7.13 -14.90 12.67
N VAL A 106 7.49 -14.93 13.94
CA VAL A 106 8.20 -16.04 14.57
C VAL A 106 7.16 -16.96 15.22
N GLU A 107 7.13 -18.22 14.80
CA GLU A 107 6.22 -19.24 15.33
C GLU A 107 6.90 -20.15 16.37
N ARG A 108 8.18 -20.45 16.15
CA ARG A 108 8.98 -21.31 17.05
C ARG A 108 10.43 -20.86 17.10
N GLN A 109 11.05 -21.04 18.26
CA GLN A 109 12.51 -20.95 18.46
C GLN A 109 13.02 -22.26 19.07
N ASP A 110 14.27 -22.62 18.80
CA ASP A 110 14.91 -23.83 19.33
C ASP A 110 15.79 -23.57 20.58
N LEU A 111 16.08 -22.31 20.89
CA LEU A 111 16.88 -21.88 22.03
C LEU A 111 16.10 -20.86 22.88
N GLU A 112 15.88 -21.19 24.16
CA GLU A 112 15.17 -20.29 25.10
C GLU A 112 16.10 -19.65 26.15
N ARG A 113 17.26 -20.26 26.40
CA ARG A 113 18.23 -19.83 27.42
C ARG A 113 19.64 -20.11 26.93
N CYS A 114 20.58 -19.24 27.25
CA CYS A 114 21.98 -19.43 26.91
C CYS A 114 22.89 -18.73 27.93
N SER A 115 24.20 -18.87 27.76
CA SER A 115 25.20 -18.19 28.59
C SER A 115 25.09 -16.67 28.40
N VAL A 116 25.43 -15.90 29.43
CA VAL A 116 25.58 -14.44 29.29
C VAL A 116 26.60 -14.08 28.22
N LEU A 117 27.60 -14.94 27.96
CA LEU A 117 28.63 -14.70 26.93
C LEU A 117 28.10 -14.79 25.49
N GLY A 118 26.86 -15.25 25.29
CA GLY A 118 26.30 -15.50 23.97
C GLY A 118 27.10 -16.52 23.15
N GLY A 119 27.07 -16.36 21.82
CA GLY A 119 27.81 -17.17 20.85
C GLY A 119 27.10 -18.47 20.43
N GLN A 120 25.97 -18.81 21.05
CA GLN A 120 25.16 -19.96 20.64
C GLN A 120 24.30 -19.60 19.43
N GLN A 121 24.16 -20.55 18.50
CA GLN A 121 23.24 -20.41 17.38
C GLN A 121 21.80 -20.64 17.84
N MET A 122 20.89 -19.76 17.41
CA MET A 122 19.45 -19.87 17.57
C MET A 122 18.77 -19.94 16.20
N VAL A 123 17.81 -20.85 16.04
CA VAL A 123 16.99 -21.01 14.84
C VAL A 123 15.56 -20.59 15.15
N LEU A 124 15.11 -19.57 14.43
CA LEU A 124 13.72 -19.10 14.42
C LEU A 124 13.00 -19.71 13.21
N THR A 125 11.88 -20.38 13.45
CA THR A 125 10.96 -20.89 12.41
C THR A 125 9.74 -19.98 12.36
N GLY A 126 9.33 -19.61 11.15
CA GLY A 126 8.25 -18.65 10.97
C GLY A 126 7.88 -18.41 9.51
N GLN A 127 7.40 -17.20 9.23
CA GLN A 127 6.97 -16.79 7.90
C GLN A 127 7.52 -15.41 7.57
N ASN A 128 7.76 -15.18 6.28
CA ASN A 128 8.05 -13.86 5.71
C ASN A 128 9.36 -13.23 6.19
N PHE A 129 10.35 -14.06 6.50
CA PHE A 129 11.71 -13.57 6.62
C PHE A 129 12.27 -13.22 5.24
N THR A 130 12.89 -12.06 5.14
CA THR A 130 13.48 -11.52 3.92
C THR A 130 14.96 -11.24 4.15
N LEU A 131 15.74 -11.00 3.09
CA LEU A 131 17.14 -10.60 3.24
C LEU A 131 17.31 -9.27 4.00
N ASP A 132 16.27 -8.45 4.07
CA ASP A 132 16.25 -7.17 4.80
C ASP A 132 15.76 -7.31 6.26
N SER A 133 15.38 -8.52 6.70
CA SER A 133 14.94 -8.76 8.06
C SER A 133 16.08 -8.52 9.06
N LYS A 134 15.73 -8.19 10.31
CA LYS A 134 16.69 -7.98 11.41
C LYS A 134 16.19 -8.64 12.68
N VAL A 135 17.10 -9.26 13.44
CA VAL A 135 16.80 -9.79 14.77
C VAL A 135 17.36 -8.80 15.80
N ILE A 136 16.51 -8.42 16.76
CA ILE A 136 16.86 -7.44 17.80
C ILE A 136 16.67 -8.10 19.16
N PHE A 137 17.75 -8.16 19.93
CA PHE A 137 17.70 -8.54 21.34
C PHE A 137 17.59 -7.26 22.17
N SER A 138 16.60 -7.19 23.06
CA SER A 138 16.36 -5.98 23.86
C SER A 138 15.84 -6.30 25.26
N GLU A 139 16.23 -5.48 26.25
CA GLU A 139 15.73 -5.54 27.62
C GLU A 139 14.82 -4.32 27.90
N LYS A 140 13.56 -4.57 28.27
CA LYS A 140 12.51 -3.54 28.46
C LYS A 140 12.86 -2.42 29.44
N THR A 141 13.79 -2.67 30.38
CA THR A 141 14.16 -1.73 31.43
C THR A 141 15.16 -0.66 30.97
N ARG A 142 15.86 -0.83 29.83
CA ARG A 142 16.95 0.09 29.46
C ARG A 142 17.02 0.57 28.01
N GLY A 143 16.22 0.03 27.08
CA GLY A 143 16.23 0.51 25.69
C GLY A 143 17.58 0.32 24.97
N GLU A 144 18.47 -0.51 25.52
CA GLU A 144 19.66 -1.01 24.84
C GLU A 144 19.20 -2.12 23.87
N GLU A 145 19.52 -1.94 22.59
CA GLU A 145 19.16 -2.83 21.50
C GLU A 145 20.44 -3.37 20.85
N ASP A 146 20.68 -4.67 20.97
CA ASP A 146 21.75 -5.34 20.25
C ASP A 146 21.16 -5.93 18.96
N LYS A 147 21.74 -5.52 17.83
CA LYS A 147 21.28 -5.87 16.48
C LYS A 147 22.24 -6.86 15.87
N GLU A 148 21.72 -8.01 15.50
CA GLU A 148 22.51 -9.08 14.90
C GLU A 148 22.15 -9.29 13.43
N GLU A 149 23.17 -9.56 12.63
CA GLU A 149 22.98 -10.08 11.29
C GLU A 149 22.67 -11.57 11.36
N ALA A 150 21.66 -11.99 10.61
CA ALA A 150 21.18 -13.37 10.60
C ALA A 150 21.10 -13.88 9.17
N LEU A 151 21.16 -15.21 9.02
CA LEU A 151 20.91 -15.86 7.75
C LEU A 151 19.41 -16.08 7.60
N PHE A 152 18.82 -15.47 6.57
CA PHE A 152 17.39 -15.53 6.30
C PHE A 152 17.04 -16.45 5.12
N LEU A 153 16.17 -17.40 5.39
CA LEU A 153 15.34 -18.11 4.41
C LEU A 153 13.89 -17.73 4.69
N SER A 154 13.00 -17.81 3.69
CA SER A 154 11.61 -17.34 3.82
C SER A 154 10.85 -17.88 5.06
N VAL A 155 11.27 -19.04 5.59
CA VAL A 155 10.67 -19.72 6.75
C VAL A 155 11.65 -19.98 7.91
N PHE A 156 12.96 -19.79 7.72
CA PHE A 156 13.98 -20.01 8.74
C PHE A 156 14.88 -18.79 8.88
N CYS A 157 15.16 -18.39 10.13
CA CYS A 157 16.15 -17.38 10.44
C CYS A 157 17.17 -17.99 11.42
N ILE A 158 18.45 -17.99 11.04
CA ILE A 158 19.55 -18.49 11.87
C ILE A 158 20.35 -17.29 12.35
N VAL A 159 20.41 -17.08 13.66
CA VAL A 159 21.08 -15.95 14.30
C VAL A 159 22.02 -16.45 15.40
N ILE A 160 23.14 -15.75 15.60
CA ILE A 160 24.01 -15.99 16.75
C ILE A 160 23.57 -15.08 17.89
N VAL A 161 23.36 -15.63 19.08
CA VAL A 161 22.95 -14.84 20.25
C VAL A 161 24.12 -13.94 20.68
N PRO A 162 23.92 -12.61 20.85
CA PRO A 162 24.98 -11.69 21.26
C PRO A 162 25.41 -11.91 22.72
N ASP A 163 26.60 -11.42 23.07
CA ASP A 163 27.06 -11.33 24.45
C ASP A 163 26.20 -10.31 25.23
N TYR A 164 25.75 -10.69 26.42
CA TYR A 164 24.99 -9.84 27.32
C TYR A 164 25.96 -8.98 28.12
N ALA A 165 26.08 -7.71 27.72
CA ALA A 165 27.09 -6.74 28.19
C ALA A 165 27.22 -6.52 29.73
N LYS A 166 26.36 -7.11 30.57
CA LYS A 166 26.51 -7.12 32.03
C LYS A 166 27.13 -8.44 32.51
N SER A 167 28.40 -8.66 32.23
CA SER A 167 29.17 -9.79 32.77
C SER A 167 29.54 -9.59 34.26
N ASN A 168 28.54 -9.38 35.11
CA ASN A 168 28.67 -9.42 36.58
C ASN A 168 27.39 -9.96 37.26
N SER A 169 26.62 -10.80 36.57
CA SER A 169 25.49 -11.51 37.17
C SER A 169 26.00 -12.78 37.86
N ASN A 170 25.94 -12.79 39.19
CA ASN A 170 25.90 -14.04 39.95
C ASN A 170 24.71 -14.85 39.42
N SER A 171 25.02 -16.00 38.82
CA SER A 171 24.07 -17.00 38.35
C SER A 171 23.13 -17.44 39.47
N VAL A 172 21.82 -17.42 39.19
CA VAL A 172 20.83 -18.26 39.89
C VAL A 172 20.60 -19.51 39.05
#